data_AF-A0AAV5VN64-F1
#
_entry.id   AF-A0AAV5VN64-F1
#
_cell.length_a   1.000
_cell.length_b   1.000
_cell.length_c   1.000
_cell.angle_alpha   90.00
_cell.angle_beta   90.00
_cell.angle_gamma   90.00
#
_symmetry.space_group_name_H-M   'P 1'
#
loop_
_entity.id
_entity.type
_entity.pdbx_description
1 polymer ?
#
loop_
_entity_poly.entity_id
_entity_poly.type
_entity_poly.pdbx_seq_one_letter_code
_entity_poly.pdbx_strand_id
1 'polypeptide(L)'
;RFTVRPSYDLTEPRDGLLVVEGKKLHVNMQSLSAQSSYFNALFFGELKNQSMIEMKEVTFQDMKTLIHLMYDRPDDSINDSNSEHWLKLADRFDLKIVADHVQNSLLAPSSLSIHKKLRLADQFNLEKLKSTILPLYNKQENLVELRNSEEFDKLSSEMKAYMSKKS
;
A
#
# COMPACT_ATOMS: atom_id res chain seq x y z
N ARG A 1 21.81 -18.97 -32.23
CA ARG A 1 20.80 -17.92 -32.49
C ARG A 1 20.12 -17.63 -31.15
N PHE A 2 20.49 -16.54 -30.48
CA PHE A 2 19.78 -16.11 -29.29
C PHE A 2 18.44 -15.58 -29.74
N THR A 3 17.36 -16.33 -29.49
CA THR A 3 16.03 -15.74 -29.52
C THR A 3 16.03 -14.71 -28.40
N VAL A 4 15.95 -13.43 -28.77
CA VAL A 4 15.62 -12.36 -27.83
C VAL A 4 14.36 -12.85 -27.11
N ARG A 5 14.48 -13.14 -25.81
CA ARG A 5 13.29 -13.38 -24.99
C ARG A 5 12.42 -12.14 -25.18
N PRO A 6 11.14 -12.24 -25.53
CA PRO A 6 10.30 -11.06 -25.60
C PRO A 6 10.42 -10.33 -24.27
N SER A 7 11.05 -9.15 -24.28
CA SER A 7 11.02 -8.26 -23.14
C SER A 7 9.59 -7.79 -23.08
N TYR A 8 8.82 -8.34 -22.15
CA TYR A 8 7.49 -7.83 -21.86
C TYR A 8 7.67 -6.39 -21.38
N ASP A 9 7.36 -5.43 -22.24
CA ASP A 9 7.21 -4.05 -21.81
C ASP A 9 5.93 -4.00 -20.98
N LEU A 10 6.10 -4.02 -19.64
CA LEU A 10 5.00 -3.88 -18.68
C LEU A 10 4.23 -2.57 -18.87
N THR A 11 4.77 -1.64 -19.68
CA THR A 11 4.28 -0.29 -19.89
C THR A 11 3.61 -0.06 -21.24
N GLU A 12 3.63 -1.03 -22.16
CA GLU A 12 2.84 -0.94 -23.39
C GLU A 12 1.35 -1.20 -23.09
N PRO A 13 0.45 -0.21 -23.31
CA PRO A 13 -0.98 -0.39 -23.13
C PRO A 13 -1.51 -1.28 -24.24
N ARG A 14 -2.08 -2.43 -23.90
CA ARG A 14 -2.60 -3.31 -24.95
C ARG A 14 -4.03 -3.77 -24.79
N ASP A 15 -4.57 -3.89 -23.57
CA ASP A 15 -5.80 -4.69 -23.45
C ASP A 15 -6.90 -4.11 -22.53
N GLY A 16 -6.58 -3.19 -21.60
CA GLY A 16 -7.54 -2.71 -20.58
C GLY A 16 -7.77 -1.20 -20.57
N LEU A 17 -9.00 -0.79 -20.25
CA LEU A 17 -9.38 0.62 -20.10
C LEU A 17 -10.14 0.85 -18.77
N LEU A 18 -9.47 1.53 -17.84
CA LEU A 18 -10.08 2.00 -16.60
C LEU A 18 -10.66 3.40 -16.81
N VAL A 19 -11.81 3.68 -16.20
CA VAL A 19 -12.42 5.01 -16.15
C VAL A 19 -12.44 5.48 -14.72
N VAL A 20 -11.71 6.56 -14.42
CA VAL A 20 -11.60 7.15 -13.08
C VAL A 20 -11.99 8.61 -13.16
N GLU A 21 -13.00 9.05 -12.41
CA GLU A 21 -13.52 10.43 -12.48
C GLU A 21 -13.87 10.86 -13.92
N GLY A 22 -14.43 9.93 -14.71
CA GLY A 22 -14.76 10.16 -16.13
C GLY A 22 -13.56 10.23 -17.08
N LYS A 23 -12.32 10.13 -16.58
CA LYS A 23 -11.09 10.13 -17.37
C LYS A 23 -10.63 8.71 -17.65
N LYS A 24 -10.08 8.50 -18.84
CA LYS A 24 -9.65 7.20 -19.35
C LYS A 24 -8.18 6.92 -19.02
N LEU A 25 -7.89 5.74 -18.50
CA LEU A 25 -6.54 5.21 -18.26
C LEU A 25 -6.38 3.87 -18.96
N HIS A 26 -5.45 3.83 -19.92
CA HIS A 26 -5.06 2.58 -20.56
C HIS A 26 -4.07 1.82 -19.67
N VAL A 27 -4.32 0.53 -19.49
CA VAL A 27 -3.53 -0.32 -18.59
C VAL A 27 -3.20 -1.66 -19.22
N ASN A 28 -2.18 -2.32 -18.71
CA ASN A 28 -1.88 -3.71 -19.01
C ASN A 28 -2.58 -4.59 -17.96
N MET A 29 -3.66 -5.26 -18.35
CA MET A 29 -4.47 -6.06 -17.42
C MET A 29 -3.67 -7.21 -16.79
N GLN A 30 -2.77 -7.85 -17.56
CA GLN A 30 -1.93 -8.93 -17.04
C GLN A 30 -0.92 -8.40 -16.01
N SER A 31 -0.23 -7.30 -16.30
CA SER A 31 0.75 -6.70 -15.39
C SER A 31 0.12 -6.28 -14.06
N LEU A 32 -1.07 -5.69 -14.09
CA LEU A 32 -1.79 -5.30 -12.88
C LEU A 32 -2.30 -6.51 -12.10
N SER A 33 -2.86 -7.50 -12.80
CA SER A 33 -3.37 -8.74 -12.20
C SER A 33 -2.28 -9.58 -11.55
N ALA A 34 -1.08 -9.60 -12.13
CA ALA A 34 0.06 -10.33 -11.58
C ALA A 34 0.52 -9.78 -10.21
N GLN A 35 0.14 -8.55 -9.87
CA GLN A 35 0.57 -7.84 -8.67
C GLN A 35 -0.56 -7.61 -7.66
N SER A 36 -1.80 -7.93 -8.01
CA SER A 36 -2.99 -7.65 -7.20
C SER A 36 -4.09 -8.66 -7.48
N SER A 37 -4.56 -9.35 -6.43
CA SER A 37 -5.69 -10.26 -6.58
C SER A 37 -6.98 -9.52 -6.91
N TYR A 38 -7.11 -8.27 -6.43
CA TYR A 38 -8.20 -7.37 -6.80
C TYR A 38 -8.23 -7.13 -8.31
N PHE A 39 -7.12 -6.71 -8.93
CA PHE A 39 -7.08 -6.47 -10.37
C PHE A 39 -7.23 -7.76 -11.17
N ASN A 40 -6.72 -8.88 -10.68
CA ASN A 40 -6.94 -10.18 -11.29
C ASN A 40 -8.43 -10.55 -11.32
N ALA A 41 -9.14 -10.39 -10.20
CA ALA A 41 -10.58 -10.60 -10.14
C ALA A 41 -11.36 -9.59 -11.00
N LEU A 42 -10.91 -8.33 -11.03
CA LEU A 42 -11.51 -7.26 -11.82
C LEU A 42 -11.44 -7.56 -13.33
N PHE A 43 -10.28 -7.98 -13.84
CA PHE A 43 -10.08 -8.16 -15.28
C PHE A 43 -10.41 -9.56 -15.79
N PHE A 44 -10.27 -10.59 -14.95
CA PHE A 44 -10.42 -11.99 -15.37
C PHE A 44 -11.52 -12.75 -14.63
N GLY A 45 -12.21 -12.11 -13.68
CA GLY A 45 -13.40 -12.65 -13.02
C GLY A 45 -14.69 -12.31 -13.77
N GLU A 46 -15.75 -12.02 -13.03
CA GLU A 46 -17.10 -11.82 -13.58
C GLU A 46 -17.20 -10.63 -14.55
N LEU A 47 -16.30 -9.64 -14.42
CA LEU A 47 -16.27 -8.44 -15.24
C LEU A 47 -15.42 -8.56 -16.51
N LYS A 48 -14.89 -9.74 -16.82
CA LYS A 48 -13.97 -10.00 -17.96
C LYS A 48 -14.44 -9.48 -19.32
N ASN A 49 -15.74 -9.34 -19.54
CA ASN A 49 -16.31 -8.90 -20.81
C ASN A 49 -16.59 -7.39 -20.88
N GLN A 50 -16.22 -6.61 -19.86
CA GLN A 50 -16.38 -5.16 -19.88
C GLN A 50 -15.22 -4.48 -20.61
N SER A 51 -15.53 -3.76 -21.68
CA SER A 51 -14.54 -2.96 -22.42
C SER A 51 -14.09 -1.71 -21.67
N MET A 52 -14.84 -1.29 -20.64
CA MET A 52 -14.58 -0.12 -19.81
C MET A 52 -14.98 -0.42 -18.38
N ILE A 53 -14.06 -0.25 -17.45
CA ILE A 53 -14.29 -0.56 -16.03
C ILE A 53 -14.22 0.75 -15.24
N GLU A 54 -15.34 1.14 -14.65
CA GLU A 54 -15.41 2.35 -13.83
C GLU A 54 -14.84 2.09 -12.44
N MET A 55 -13.84 2.89 -12.04
CA MET A 55 -13.22 2.84 -10.73
C MET A 55 -13.81 3.96 -9.87
N LYS A 56 -14.45 3.57 -8.76
CA LYS A 56 -15.02 4.49 -7.80
C LYS A 56 -14.11 4.67 -6.60
N GLU A 57 -14.26 5.81 -5.92
CA GLU A 57 -13.60 6.14 -4.65
C GLU A 57 -12.05 6.07 -4.71
N VAL A 58 -11.49 6.42 -5.86
CA VAL A 58 -10.07 6.69 -6.08
C VAL A 58 -9.99 7.86 -7.05
N THR A 59 -9.09 8.81 -6.78
CA THR A 59 -8.90 9.94 -7.69
C THR A 59 -8.14 9.49 -8.93
N PHE A 60 -8.30 10.19 -10.05
CA PHE A 60 -7.53 9.88 -11.25
C PHE A 60 -6.02 9.97 -11.00
N GLN A 61 -5.59 10.93 -10.19
CA GLN A 61 -4.18 11.13 -9.86
C GLN A 61 -3.63 9.99 -9.01
N ASP A 62 -4.39 9.54 -8.00
CA ASP A 62 -4.00 8.40 -7.17
C ASP A 62 -3.86 7.14 -8.03
N MET A 63 -4.84 6.84 -8.89
CA MET A 63 -4.77 5.66 -9.76
C MET A 63 -3.56 5.72 -10.70
N LYS A 64 -3.26 6.90 -11.25
CA LYS A 64 -2.07 7.08 -12.10
C LYS A 64 -0.78 6.78 -11.34
N THR A 65 -0.64 7.29 -10.12
CA THR A 65 0.52 7.02 -9.27
C THR A 65 0.60 5.55 -8.87
N LEU A 66 -0.50 4.89 -8.51
CA LEU A 66 -0.52 3.44 -8.25
C LEU A 66 0.00 2.65 -9.44
N ILE A 67 -0.46 2.97 -10.66
CA ILE A 67 0.01 2.32 -11.89
C ILE A 67 1.51 2.55 -12.10
N HIS A 68 2.02 3.76 -11.87
CA HIS A 68 3.46 4.04 -11.96
C HIS A 68 4.27 3.21 -10.96
N LEU A 69 3.83 3.14 -9.70
CA LEU A 69 4.48 2.35 -8.66
C LEU A 69 4.50 0.86 -9.01
N MET A 70 3.41 0.32 -9.57
CA MET A 70 3.32 -1.06 -10.03
C MET A 70 4.20 -1.37 -11.25
N TYR A 71 4.58 -0.35 -12.02
CA TYR A 71 5.49 -0.50 -13.16
C TYR A 71 6.95 -0.17 -12.81
N ASP A 72 7.27 -0.12 -11.52
CA ASP A 72 8.61 0.19 -11.00
C ASP A 72 9.16 1.51 -11.58
N ARG A 73 8.27 2.49 -11.80
CA ARG A 73 8.67 3.83 -12.21
C ARG A 73 8.93 4.66 -10.95
N PRO A 74 10.08 5.33 -10.84
CA PRO A 74 10.39 6.19 -9.71
C PRO A 74 9.27 7.22 -9.52
N ASP A 75 8.67 7.22 -8.34
CA ASP A 75 7.68 8.21 -7.96
C ASP A 75 7.92 8.58 -6.49
N ASP A 76 8.52 9.75 -6.26
CA ASP A 76 8.78 10.30 -4.92
C ASP A 76 7.48 10.78 -4.22
N SER A 77 6.32 10.32 -4.69
CA SER A 77 5.02 10.64 -4.10
C SER A 77 4.82 10.05 -2.72
N ILE A 78 5.56 9.02 -2.30
CA ILE A 78 5.37 8.42 -0.96
C ILE A 78 6.26 9.12 0.06
N ASN A 79 5.64 9.71 1.07
CA ASN A 79 6.30 10.32 2.22
C ASN A 79 5.45 10.20 3.50
N ASP A 80 5.97 10.68 4.61
CA ASP A 80 5.32 10.61 5.93
C ASP A 80 3.90 11.18 5.94
N SER A 81 3.67 12.28 5.21
CA SER A 81 2.40 13.01 5.25
C SER A 81 1.26 12.25 4.55
N ASN A 82 1.59 11.40 3.58
CA ASN A 82 0.62 10.65 2.78
C ASN A 82 0.75 9.12 2.91
N SER A 83 1.64 8.64 3.79
CA SER A 83 1.84 7.22 4.05
C SER A 83 0.52 6.49 4.35
N GLU A 84 -0.33 7.07 5.20
CA GLU A 84 -1.62 6.47 5.54
C GLU A 84 -2.60 6.43 4.36
N HIS A 85 -2.58 7.45 3.50
CA HIS A 85 -3.40 7.48 2.28
C HIS A 85 -3.00 6.35 1.33
N TRP A 86 -1.69 6.19 1.08
CA TRP A 86 -1.17 5.12 0.23
C TRP A 86 -1.43 3.74 0.81
N LEU A 87 -1.35 3.57 2.13
CA LEU A 87 -1.70 2.30 2.79
C LEU A 87 -3.19 1.95 2.63
N LYS A 88 -4.09 2.93 2.72
CA LYS A 88 -5.53 2.70 2.47
C LYS A 88 -5.80 2.27 1.04
N LEU A 89 -5.13 2.89 0.06
CA LEU A 89 -5.25 2.49 -1.34
C LEU A 89 -4.61 1.13 -1.60
N ALA A 90 -3.49 0.83 -0.94
CA ALA A 90 -2.83 -0.46 -1.04
C ALA A 90 -3.70 -1.60 -0.50
N ASP A 91 -4.33 -1.40 0.65
CA ASP A 91 -5.27 -2.35 1.24
C ASP A 91 -6.51 -2.53 0.34
N ARG A 92 -7.09 -1.42 -0.13
CA ARG A 92 -8.27 -1.42 -1.01
C ARG A 92 -8.07 -2.23 -2.29
N PHE A 93 -6.93 -2.04 -2.95
CA PHE A 93 -6.64 -2.64 -4.25
C PHE A 93 -5.73 -3.88 -4.14
N ASP A 94 -5.50 -4.39 -2.93
CA ASP A 94 -4.60 -5.52 -2.68
C ASP A 94 -3.23 -5.35 -3.35
N LEU A 95 -2.57 -4.22 -3.08
CA LEU A 95 -1.29 -3.82 -3.68
C LEU A 95 -0.15 -3.93 -2.67
N LYS A 96 0.34 -5.16 -2.48
CA LYS A 96 1.47 -5.43 -1.58
C LYS A 96 2.71 -4.58 -1.92
N ILE A 97 2.99 -4.36 -3.21
CA ILE A 97 4.13 -3.54 -3.65
C ILE A 97 4.07 -2.10 -3.12
N VAL A 98 2.87 -1.51 -3.05
CA VAL A 98 2.68 -0.15 -2.53
C VAL A 98 2.83 -0.15 -1.01
N ALA A 99 2.24 -1.13 -0.33
CA ALA A 99 2.41 -1.29 1.12
C ALA A 99 3.89 -1.48 1.51
N ASP A 100 4.65 -2.25 0.73
CA ASP A 100 6.08 -2.47 0.93
C ASP A 100 6.89 -1.17 0.71
N HIS A 101 6.55 -0.37 -0.30
CA HIS A 101 7.18 0.94 -0.52
C HIS A 101 6.93 1.89 0.65
N VAL A 102 5.68 2.03 1.11
CA VAL A 102 5.36 2.87 2.28
C VAL A 102 6.08 2.34 3.52
N GLN A 103 6.07 1.04 3.75
CA GLN A 103 6.77 0.41 4.86
C GLN A 103 8.27 0.72 4.85
N ASN A 104 8.93 0.64 3.69
CA ASN A 104 10.35 0.97 3.57
C ASN A 104 10.62 2.47 3.80
N SER A 105 9.74 3.35 3.32
CA SER A 105 9.79 4.79 3.60
C SER A 105 9.70 5.07 5.12
N LEU A 106 8.79 4.40 5.82
CA LEU A 106 8.60 4.56 7.27
C LEU A 106 9.76 4.01 8.11
N LEU A 107 10.53 3.07 7.56
CA LEU A 107 11.77 2.54 8.17
C LEU A 107 12.99 3.46 7.96
N ALA A 108 12.96 4.29 6.92
CA ALA A 108 13.97 5.32 6.70
C ALA A 108 13.82 6.48 7.72
N PRO A 109 14.75 7.45 7.75
CA PRO A 109 14.56 8.66 8.54
C PRO A 109 13.21 9.31 8.20
N SER A 110 12.36 9.43 9.22
CA SER A 110 10.98 9.84 9.08
C SER A 110 10.60 10.65 10.32
N SER A 111 9.82 11.70 10.08
CA SER A 111 9.28 12.64 11.06
C SER A 111 8.13 12.06 11.88
N LEU A 112 7.57 10.91 11.48
CA LEU A 112 6.49 10.28 12.24
C LEU A 112 7.00 9.70 13.55
N SER A 113 6.20 9.91 14.61
CA SER A 113 6.46 9.29 15.92
C SER A 113 6.41 7.76 15.83
N ILE A 114 7.13 7.09 16.74
CA ILE A 114 7.10 5.63 16.86
C ILE A 114 5.69 5.10 17.15
N HIS A 115 4.82 5.90 17.79
CA HIS A 115 3.43 5.56 18.08
C HIS A 115 2.56 5.57 16.84
N LYS A 116 2.69 6.60 15.99
CA LYS A 116 1.96 6.67 14.73
C LYS A 116 2.41 5.59 13.77
N LYS A 117 3.72 5.32 13.70
CA LYS A 117 4.25 4.20 12.90
C LYS A 117 3.76 2.85 13.42
N LEU A 118 3.69 2.65 14.74
CA LEU A 118 3.10 1.43 15.32
C LEU A 118 1.63 1.27 14.92
N ARG A 119 0.81 2.34 15.03
CA ARG A 119 -0.60 2.28 14.60
C ARG A 119 -0.72 1.89 13.13
N LEU A 120 0.03 2.54 12.25
CA LEU A 120 0.00 2.20 10.82
C LEU A 120 0.45 0.75 10.58
N ALA A 121 1.48 0.30 11.29
CA ALA A 121 1.97 -1.07 11.17
C ALA A 121 0.93 -2.09 11.63
N ASP A 122 0.23 -1.81 12.72
CA ASP A 122 -0.85 -2.63 13.26
C ASP A 122 -2.04 -2.69 12.29
N GLN A 123 -2.54 -1.51 11.88
CA GLN A 123 -3.73 -1.38 11.05
C GLN A 123 -3.58 -2.02 9.65
N PHE A 124 -2.40 -1.88 9.03
CA PHE A 124 -2.14 -2.35 7.66
C PHE A 124 -1.24 -3.60 7.62
N ASN A 125 -1.05 -4.25 8.77
CA ASN A 125 -0.29 -5.49 8.89
C ASN A 125 1.15 -5.42 8.32
N LEU A 126 1.86 -4.33 8.61
CA LEU A 126 3.23 -4.07 8.12
C LEU A 126 4.27 -4.77 9.00
N GLU A 127 4.46 -6.07 8.79
CA GLU A 127 5.26 -6.94 9.67
C GLU A 127 6.72 -6.50 9.85
N LYS A 128 7.38 -6.03 8.79
CA LYS A 128 8.77 -5.55 8.89
C LYS A 128 8.83 -4.29 9.77
N LEU A 129 7.87 -3.39 9.64
CA LEU A 129 7.76 -2.19 10.48
C LEU A 129 7.45 -2.57 11.94
N LYS A 130 6.49 -3.48 12.18
CA LYS A 130 6.20 -4.00 13.54
C LYS A 130 7.46 -4.56 14.18
N SER A 131 8.15 -5.48 13.50
CA SER A 131 9.35 -6.15 14.04
C SER A 131 10.47 -5.18 14.42
N THR A 132 10.55 -4.03 13.72
CA THR A 132 11.54 -2.98 13.98
C THR A 132 11.14 -2.07 15.14
N ILE A 133 9.85 -1.75 15.26
CA ILE A 133 9.36 -0.76 16.24
C ILE A 133 9.04 -1.39 17.60
N LEU A 134 8.49 -2.60 17.64
CA LEU A 134 8.07 -3.25 18.89
C LEU A 134 9.18 -3.34 19.96
N PRO A 135 10.47 -3.58 19.63
CA PRO A 135 11.56 -3.57 20.61
C PRO A 135 11.78 -2.21 21.28
N LEU A 136 11.40 -1.09 20.64
CA LEU A 136 11.56 0.25 21.21
C LEU A 136 10.68 0.46 22.45
N TYR A 137 9.58 -0.28 22.56
CA TYR A 137 8.69 -0.28 23.72
C TYR A 137 9.19 -1.12 24.90
N ASN A 138 10.43 -1.62 24.86
CA ASN A 138 11.07 -2.14 26.07
C ASN A 138 11.50 -1.02 27.03
N LYS A 139 11.54 0.23 26.55
CA LYS A 139 11.72 1.42 27.40
C LYS A 139 10.38 1.84 27.98
N GLN A 140 10.32 1.98 29.31
CA GLN A 140 9.09 2.34 30.01
C GLN A 140 8.52 3.70 29.58
N GLU A 141 9.39 4.67 29.32
CA GLU A 141 9.01 6.01 28.83
C GLU A 141 8.17 5.90 27.55
N ASN A 142 8.62 5.12 26.57
CA ASN A 142 7.90 4.92 25.31
C ASN A 142 6.53 4.23 25.52
N LEU A 143 6.40 3.33 26.50
CA LEU A 143 5.12 2.69 26.82
C LEU A 143 4.13 3.68 27.45
N VAL A 144 4.61 4.52 28.36
CA VAL A 144 3.80 5.55 29.01
C VAL A 144 3.36 6.61 27.98
N GLU A 145 4.28 7.07 27.13
CA GLU A 145 3.96 7.99 26.04
C GLU A 145 2.92 7.41 25.08
N LEU A 146 3.07 6.14 24.67
CA LEU A 146 2.08 5.46 23.83
C LEU A 146 0.70 5.46 24.49
N ARG A 147 0.60 5.00 25.74
CA ARG A 147 -0.68 4.89 26.47
C ARG A 147 -1.42 6.22 26.61
N ASN A 148 -0.68 7.34 26.64
CA ASN A 148 -1.24 8.68 26.72
C ASN A 148 -1.49 9.32 25.34
N SER A 149 -1.11 8.66 24.25
CA SER A 149 -1.28 9.16 22.89
C SER A 149 -2.61 8.74 22.28
N GLU A 150 -3.15 9.55 21.37
CA GLU A 150 -4.34 9.22 20.57
C GLU A 150 -4.15 7.96 19.69
N GLU A 151 -2.91 7.56 19.45
CA GLU A 151 -2.60 6.40 18.63
C GLU A 151 -2.96 5.09 19.36
N PHE A 152 -2.87 5.06 20.69
CA PHE A 152 -3.18 3.85 21.47
C PHE A 152 -4.65 3.46 21.31
N ASP A 153 -5.56 4.43 21.33
CA ASP A 153 -7.00 4.17 21.18
C ASP A 153 -7.34 3.57 19.81
N LYS A 154 -6.53 3.85 18.79
CA LYS A 154 -6.70 3.39 17.41
C LYS A 154 -6.04 2.02 17.14
N LEU A 155 -5.31 1.45 18.10
CA LEU A 155 -4.72 0.12 17.98
C LEU A 155 -5.79 -0.98 18.08
N SER A 156 -5.50 -2.12 17.44
CA SER A 156 -6.26 -3.36 17.58
C SER A 156 -6.30 -3.84 19.03
N SER A 157 -7.32 -4.64 19.36
CA SER A 157 -7.46 -5.22 20.70
C SER A 157 -6.26 -6.13 21.05
N GLU A 158 -5.77 -6.85 20.05
CA GLU A 158 -4.61 -7.72 20.11
C GLU A 158 -3.34 -6.92 20.45
N MET A 159 -3.13 -5.81 19.76
CA MET A 159 -1.96 -4.95 19.99
C MET A 159 -2.03 -4.26 21.34
N LYS A 160 -3.21 -3.77 21.77
CA LYS A 160 -3.41 -3.21 23.12
C LYS A 160 -3.09 -4.23 24.22
N ALA A 161 -3.56 -5.47 24.05
CA ALA A 161 -3.27 -6.55 24.98
C ALA A 161 -1.77 -6.89 25.02
N TYR A 162 -1.10 -6.90 23.87
CA TYR A 162 0.35 -7.10 23.77
C TYR A 162 1.13 -6.00 24.51
N MET A 163 0.77 -4.73 24.30
CA MET A 163 1.43 -3.59 24.97
C MET A 163 1.17 -3.53 26.46
N SER A 164 0.02 -4.05 26.92
CA SER A 164 -0.31 -4.11 28.34
C SER A 164 0.53 -5.13 29.10
N LYS A 165 0.97 -6.21 28.44
CA LYS A 165 1.84 -7.24 29.04
C LYS A 165 3.31 -6.80 29.18
N LYS A 166 3.70 -5.70 28.53
CA LYS A 166 5.07 -5.18 28.56
C LYS A 166 5.37 -4.24 29.73
N SER A 167 4.37 -3.79 30.48
CA SER A 167 4.58 -2.95 31.68
C SER A 167 5.00 -3.73 32.90
#